data_AF-A0A7S1EJX6-F1
#
_entry.id   AF-A0A7S1EJX6-F1
#
_cell.length_a   1.000
_cell.length_b   1.000
_cell.length_c   1.000
_cell.angle_alpha   90.00
_cell.angle_beta   90.00
_cell.angle_gamma   90.00
#
_symmetry.space_group_name_H-M   'P 1'
#
loop_
_entity.id
_entity.type
_entity.pdbx_description
1 polymer ?
#
loop_
_entity_poly.entity_id
_entity_poly.type
_entity_poly.pdbx_seq_one_letter_code
_entity_poly.pdbx_strand_id
1 'polypeptide(L)'
;VEINRCCRGLHERVKQRVEDGEHVTGLRMCPLHASLPVEFYQRVFDEPPEGTRKVVVATNIAETSITVPGIKYVIDCGCVKQKVYSAETGMESLNVTAVSKPAAKQRAGRAGRTGPGVCLRLYSEKKMAKEFPEETVPEIMRTNLSSTILTLKGMNIDDPVEFDYMDPPEHDKILAALRMLYLFGALDQDGKLTQIGRDMALFPLEPSLSRMLLASVAHRCSSDMLTVIALLATDGANVFYRPSMEEEKKAATAAKQQFYDPEGDYAGMLRLYSMWESNGGIKKGLFWCKKNYVQSRAMAKAFDVKQQLVGIMQRYDIPITSASRSAQVGRAIAESLYMNAARRGGRDVYETLADGRTVSVHSSSLLCPFEADDWAELVVCLEMVWGSTGQMRFVCTAQAKWIMDMLPKINSVDIQRLCGGKIRVVKQGQDIGNADKRAIEASQKEAKKDEGQVSDAKKRFLERKKQRE
;
A
#
# COMPACT_ATOMS: atom_id res chain seq x y z
N VAL A 1 1.53 4.84 14.14
CA VAL A 1 0.42 5.19 15.06
C VAL A 1 0.50 4.39 16.35
N GLU A 2 0.50 3.05 16.30
CA GLU A 2 0.55 2.18 17.50
C GLU A 2 1.76 2.44 18.40
N ILE A 3 2.97 2.54 17.82
CA ILE A 3 4.20 2.85 18.57
C ILE A 3 4.07 4.18 19.32
N ASN A 4 3.66 5.25 18.65
CA ASN A 4 3.51 6.57 19.29
C ASN A 4 2.42 6.56 20.37
N ARG A 5 1.33 5.79 20.18
CA ARG A 5 0.29 5.61 21.21
C ARG A 5 0.85 4.90 22.44
N CYS A 6 1.63 3.83 22.24
CA CYS A 6 2.29 3.11 23.34
C CYS A 6 3.29 4.02 24.07
N CYS A 7 4.12 4.79 23.35
CA CYS A 7 5.05 5.74 23.94
C CYS A 7 4.33 6.79 24.82
N ARG A 8 3.24 7.38 24.33
CA ARG A 8 2.43 8.34 25.11
C ARG A 8 1.78 7.71 26.32
N GLY A 9 1.12 6.56 26.16
CA GLY A 9 0.46 5.88 27.27
C GLY A 9 1.43 5.46 28.39
N LEU A 10 2.64 5.01 28.04
CA LEU A 10 3.69 4.73 29.02
C LEU A 10 4.16 5.99 29.75
N HIS A 11 4.36 7.09 29.03
CA HIS A 11 4.75 8.36 29.63
C HIS A 11 3.69 8.91 30.60
N GLU A 12 2.42 8.89 30.19
CA GLU A 12 1.28 9.29 31.03
C GLU A 12 1.18 8.42 32.28
N ARG A 13 1.36 7.10 32.15
CA ARG A 13 1.30 6.17 33.28
C ARG A 13 2.43 6.36 34.29
N VAL A 14 3.64 6.69 33.82
CA VAL A 14 4.76 7.04 34.72
C VAL A 14 4.47 8.33 35.45
N LYS A 15 3.98 9.36 34.73
CA LYS A 15 3.60 10.63 35.35
C LYS A 15 2.55 10.44 36.45
N GLN A 16 1.50 9.68 36.16
CA GLN A 16 0.44 9.39 37.13
C GLN A 16 0.99 8.71 38.40
N ARG A 17 1.85 7.69 38.26
CA ARG A 17 2.43 7.01 39.44
C ARG A 17 3.31 7.92 40.29
N VAL A 18 4.03 8.84 39.65
CA VAL A 18 4.81 9.86 40.37
C VAL A 18 3.87 10.81 41.13
N GLU A 19 2.75 11.21 40.52
CA GLU A 19 1.71 12.01 41.18
C GLU A 19 1.04 11.25 42.34
N ASP A 20 0.88 9.93 42.22
CA ASP A 20 0.37 9.03 43.27
C ASP A 20 1.40 8.80 44.42
N GLY A 21 2.58 9.42 44.34
CA GLY A 21 3.63 9.33 45.37
C GLY A 21 4.51 8.08 45.27
N GLU A 22 4.39 7.28 44.20
CA GLU A 22 5.28 6.14 43.96
C GLU A 22 6.66 6.60 43.47
N HIS A 23 7.73 6.01 44.01
CA HIS A 23 9.08 6.26 43.53
C HIS A 23 9.39 5.44 42.27
N VAL A 24 9.16 6.04 41.10
CA VAL A 24 9.37 5.41 39.78
C VAL A 24 10.59 6.00 39.07
N THR A 25 11.45 5.14 38.52
CA THR A 25 12.57 5.56 37.65
C THR A 25 12.04 6.25 36.38
N GLY A 26 12.62 7.39 36.01
CA GLY A 26 12.23 8.08 34.77
C GLY A 26 12.45 7.21 33.53
N LEU A 27 11.59 7.34 32.52
CA LEU A 27 11.70 6.58 31.26
C LEU A 27 12.08 7.50 30.10
N ARG A 28 13.14 7.13 29.37
CA ARG A 28 13.46 7.73 28.07
C ARG A 28 12.82 6.87 26.96
N MET A 29 11.72 7.36 26.42
CA MET A 29 10.97 6.69 25.35
C MET A 29 11.62 6.90 23.99
N CYS A 30 11.92 5.81 23.28
CA CYS A 30 12.54 5.83 21.96
C CYS A 30 11.69 5.02 20.95
N PRO A 31 10.81 5.66 20.16
CA PRO A 31 10.10 4.96 19.10
C PRO A 31 11.08 4.51 18.00
N LEU A 32 10.83 3.35 17.38
CA LEU A 32 11.67 2.82 16.29
C LEU A 32 10.84 2.15 15.18
N HIS A 33 10.68 2.83 14.05
CA HIS A 33 9.97 2.34 12.87
C HIS A 33 10.53 2.93 11.57
N ALA A 34 10.18 2.35 10.42
CA ALA A 34 10.77 2.68 9.11
C ALA A 34 10.65 4.17 8.74
N SER A 35 9.52 4.79 9.05
CA SER A 35 9.27 6.20 8.76
C SER A 35 9.84 7.18 9.80
N LEU A 36 10.68 6.73 10.74
CA LEU A 36 11.25 7.59 11.77
C LEU A 36 12.42 8.43 11.19
N PRO A 37 12.49 9.75 11.45
CA PRO A 37 13.64 10.55 11.02
C PRO A 37 14.96 10.08 11.68
N VAL A 38 16.07 10.13 10.94
CA VAL A 38 17.40 9.64 11.40
C VAL A 38 17.87 10.27 12.71
N GLU A 39 17.56 11.53 13.00
CA GLU A 39 17.88 12.16 14.29
C GLU A 39 17.27 11.42 15.48
N PHE A 40 16.03 10.92 15.34
CA PHE A 40 15.38 10.13 16.38
C PHE A 40 15.84 8.68 16.37
N TYR A 41 16.27 8.17 15.21
CA TYR A 41 16.90 6.86 15.09
C TYR A 41 18.21 6.80 15.89
N GLN A 42 19.04 7.84 15.82
CA GLN A 42 20.31 7.94 16.56
C GLN A 42 20.09 7.89 18.09
N ARG A 43 18.99 8.51 18.58
CA ARG A 43 18.66 8.53 20.02
C ARG A 43 18.46 7.16 20.65
N VAL A 44 18.22 6.12 19.84
CA VAL A 44 18.11 4.73 20.30
C VAL A 44 19.47 4.19 20.74
N PHE A 45 20.57 4.68 20.14
CA PHE A 45 21.92 4.23 20.45
C PHE A 45 22.55 5.00 21.61
N ASP A 46 22.14 6.24 21.83
CA ASP A 46 22.61 7.05 22.97
C ASP A 46 22.37 6.36 24.31
N GLU A 47 23.24 6.64 25.28
CA GLU A 47 23.01 6.28 26.67
C GLU A 47 21.85 7.12 27.27
N PRO A 48 21.00 6.52 28.11
CA PRO A 48 19.98 7.26 28.81
C PRO A 48 20.61 8.21 29.84
N PRO A 49 20.01 9.40 30.09
CA PRO A 49 20.41 10.26 31.20
C PRO A 49 20.42 9.53 32.54
N GLU A 50 21.26 9.98 33.46
CA GLU A 50 21.36 9.41 34.80
C GLU A 50 19.99 9.41 35.51
N GLY A 51 19.70 8.33 36.24
CA GLY A 51 18.40 8.15 36.89
C GLY A 51 17.24 7.78 35.94
N THR A 52 17.51 7.52 34.65
CA THR A 52 16.48 7.11 33.68
C THR A 52 16.76 5.76 33.02
N ARG A 53 15.68 5.07 32.62
CA ARG A 53 15.74 3.82 31.84
C ARG A 53 15.32 4.08 30.40
N LYS A 54 16.16 3.66 29.44
CA LYS A 54 15.82 3.67 28.01
C LYS A 54 14.78 2.60 27.70
N VAL A 55 13.69 2.98 27.04
CA VAL A 55 12.63 2.07 26.57
C VAL A 55 12.45 2.25 25.08
N VAL A 56 12.81 1.23 24.32
CA VAL A 56 12.69 1.23 22.85
C VAL A 56 11.39 0.55 22.47
N VAL A 57 10.50 1.27 21.78
CA VAL A 57 9.23 0.72 21.27
C VAL A 57 9.38 0.56 19.76
N ALA A 58 9.60 -0.67 19.31
CA ALA A 58 10.06 -0.95 17.95
C ALA A 58 9.11 -1.85 17.13
N THR A 59 9.19 -1.68 15.81
CA THR A 59 8.72 -2.69 14.83
C THR A 59 9.71 -3.84 14.69
N ASN A 60 9.46 -4.76 13.76
CA ASN A 60 10.38 -5.83 13.38
C ASN A 60 11.74 -5.34 12.84
N ILE A 61 11.96 -4.03 12.65
CA ILE A 61 13.30 -3.47 12.40
C ILE A 61 14.29 -3.85 13.50
N ALA A 62 13.83 -3.92 14.76
CA ALA A 62 14.65 -4.36 15.89
C ALA A 62 14.92 -5.88 15.92
N GLU A 63 14.18 -6.66 15.13
CA GLU A 63 14.22 -8.13 15.15
C GLU A 63 15.46 -8.70 14.51
N THR A 64 15.95 -8.09 13.42
CA THR A 64 17.10 -8.55 12.62
C THR A 64 18.16 -7.47 12.47
N SER A 65 17.79 -6.32 11.91
CA SER A 65 18.69 -5.36 11.27
C SER A 65 19.51 -4.43 12.17
N ILE A 66 19.26 -4.39 13.48
CA ILE A 66 19.91 -3.44 14.40
C ILE A 66 20.26 -4.08 15.75
N THR A 67 21.43 -3.74 16.26
CA THR A 67 21.83 -4.02 17.64
C THR A 67 21.70 -2.76 18.47
N VAL A 68 20.75 -2.73 19.41
CA VAL A 68 20.67 -1.64 20.38
C VAL A 68 21.49 -2.04 21.61
N PRO A 69 22.51 -1.27 22.01
CA PRO A 69 23.31 -1.59 23.18
C PRO A 69 22.49 -1.44 24.48
N GLY A 70 22.78 -2.30 25.46
CA GLY A 70 22.19 -2.23 26.81
C GLY A 70 20.78 -2.83 26.94
N ILE A 71 20.26 -3.51 25.92
CA ILE A 71 18.96 -4.20 26.02
C ILE A 71 19.11 -5.47 26.88
N LYS A 72 18.55 -5.43 28.09
CA LYS A 72 18.45 -6.58 28.99
C LYS A 72 17.03 -7.17 29.09
N TYR A 73 16.02 -6.39 28.70
CA TYR A 73 14.62 -6.78 28.81
C TYR A 73 13.93 -6.63 27.46
N VAL A 74 13.25 -7.67 27.02
CA VAL A 74 12.41 -7.66 25.81
C VAL A 74 10.96 -7.93 26.23
N ILE A 75 10.03 -7.12 25.75
CA ILE A 75 8.59 -7.37 25.87
C ILE A 75 8.08 -7.69 24.47
N ASP A 76 7.65 -8.94 24.25
CA ASP A 76 7.18 -9.39 22.94
C ASP A 76 5.66 -9.50 22.91
N CYS A 77 5.04 -8.70 22.04
CA CYS A 77 3.59 -8.73 21.82
C CYS A 77 3.13 -9.92 20.96
N GLY A 78 4.06 -10.61 20.28
CA GLY A 78 3.73 -11.77 19.45
C GLY A 78 3.08 -11.43 18.10
N CYS A 79 3.02 -10.16 17.73
CA CYS A 79 2.43 -9.70 16.48
C CYS A 79 3.47 -9.07 15.55
N VAL A 80 3.17 -9.11 14.25
CA VAL A 80 3.89 -8.41 13.19
C VAL A 80 2.89 -7.87 12.18
N LYS A 81 3.23 -6.76 11.53
CA LYS A 81 2.42 -6.18 10.46
C LYS A 81 3.09 -6.51 9.14
N GLN A 82 2.43 -7.30 8.30
CA GLN A 82 3.00 -7.83 7.06
C GLN A 82 2.15 -7.40 5.86
N LYS A 83 2.83 -7.08 4.76
CA LYS A 83 2.18 -6.90 3.46
C LYS A 83 1.73 -8.25 2.92
N VAL A 84 0.50 -8.30 2.43
CA VAL A 84 -0.11 -9.46 1.76
C VAL A 84 -0.73 -8.98 0.46
N TYR A 85 -0.32 -9.59 -0.65
CA TYR A 85 -0.86 -9.34 -1.98
C TYR A 85 -1.87 -10.43 -2.36
N SER A 86 -3.01 -10.02 -2.92
CA SER A 86 -4.00 -10.91 -3.51
C SER A 86 -3.94 -10.83 -5.04
N ALA A 87 -3.66 -11.96 -5.70
CA ALA A 87 -3.61 -12.05 -7.15
C ALA A 87 -5.00 -11.88 -7.80
N GLU A 88 -6.06 -12.30 -7.10
CA GLU A 88 -7.45 -12.18 -7.57
C GLU A 88 -7.93 -10.73 -7.58
N THR A 89 -7.58 -9.96 -6.55
CA THR A 89 -8.00 -8.57 -6.44
C THR A 89 -6.99 -7.58 -7.02
N GLY A 90 -5.73 -8.00 -7.16
CA GLY A 90 -4.63 -7.11 -7.53
C GLY A 90 -4.29 -6.09 -6.44
N MET A 91 -4.85 -6.23 -5.23
CA MET A 91 -4.69 -5.27 -4.14
C MET A 91 -3.67 -5.74 -3.10
N GLU A 92 -2.94 -4.77 -2.54
CA GLU A 92 -2.13 -4.99 -1.35
C GLU A 92 -2.93 -4.69 -0.07
N SER A 93 -2.74 -5.52 0.93
CA SER A 93 -3.28 -5.32 2.27
C SER A 93 -2.14 -5.37 3.29
N LEU A 94 -2.34 -4.69 4.41
CA LEU A 94 -1.36 -4.65 5.49
C LEU A 94 -1.96 -5.26 6.75
N ASN A 95 -1.75 -6.57 6.90
CA ASN A 95 -2.41 -7.38 7.92
C ASN A 95 -1.54 -7.50 9.17
N VAL A 96 -2.19 -7.46 10.34
CA VAL A 96 -1.55 -7.79 11.61
C VAL A 96 -1.70 -9.29 11.82
N THR A 97 -0.59 -10.00 11.86
CA THR A 97 -0.53 -11.46 11.99
C THR A 97 0.32 -11.85 13.19
N ALA A 98 0.17 -13.08 13.68
CA ALA A 98 1.08 -13.64 14.67
C ALA A 98 2.48 -13.79 14.07
N VAL A 99 3.51 -13.59 14.90
CA VAL A 99 4.89 -13.89 14.49
C VAL A 99 5.11 -15.39 14.38
N SER A 100 6.07 -15.79 13.54
CA SER A 100 6.54 -17.18 13.54
C SER A 100 7.29 -17.51 14.83
N LYS A 101 7.40 -18.79 15.17
CA LYS A 101 8.19 -19.24 16.33
C LYS A 101 9.67 -18.86 16.21
N PRO A 102 10.32 -18.94 15.03
CA PRO A 102 11.68 -18.43 14.84
C PRO A 102 11.78 -16.92 15.08
N ALA A 103 10.82 -16.12 14.60
CA ALA A 103 10.80 -14.67 14.84
C ALA A 103 10.68 -14.34 16.34
N ALA A 104 9.78 -15.01 17.06
CA ALA A 104 9.65 -14.89 18.51
C ALA A 104 10.96 -15.27 19.25
N LYS A 105 11.68 -16.30 18.76
CA LYS A 105 13.00 -16.69 19.31
C LYS A 105 14.06 -15.62 19.02
N GLN A 106 14.07 -15.03 17.83
CA GLN A 106 15.00 -13.95 17.49
C GLN A 106 14.75 -12.71 18.35
N ARG A 107 13.49 -12.34 18.59
CA ARG A 107 13.12 -11.25 19.51
C ARG A 107 13.63 -11.51 20.92
N ALA A 108 13.41 -12.71 21.45
CA ALA A 108 13.93 -13.09 22.76
C ALA A 108 15.47 -12.99 22.83
N GLY A 109 16.16 -13.41 21.77
CA GLY A 109 17.61 -13.32 21.66
C GLY A 109 18.17 -11.88 21.73
N ARG A 110 17.36 -10.85 21.49
CA ARG A 110 17.78 -9.44 21.61
C ARG A 110 18.12 -9.05 23.05
N ALA A 111 17.49 -9.68 24.05
CA ALA A 111 17.80 -9.46 25.46
C ALA A 111 19.17 -10.04 25.87
N GLY A 112 19.70 -11.00 25.10
CA GLY A 112 20.91 -11.75 25.44
C GLY A 112 22.20 -11.22 24.81
N ARG A 113 22.16 -10.10 24.09
CA ARG A 113 23.32 -9.64 23.28
C ARG A 113 24.47 -9.06 24.09
N THR A 114 24.18 -8.38 25.19
CA THR A 114 25.19 -7.71 26.03
C THR A 114 25.38 -8.39 27.39
N GLY A 115 24.73 -9.52 27.63
CA GLY A 115 24.76 -10.24 28.91
C GLY A 115 23.44 -10.96 29.19
N PRO A 116 23.27 -11.53 30.39
CA PRO A 116 22.02 -12.17 30.80
C PRO A 116 20.83 -11.20 30.71
N GLY A 117 19.75 -11.65 30.09
CA GLY A 117 18.55 -10.85 29.87
C GLY A 117 17.27 -11.67 29.99
N VAL A 118 16.14 -10.97 30.05
CA VAL A 118 14.80 -11.56 30.25
C VAL A 118 13.90 -11.18 29.10
N CYS A 119 13.17 -12.16 28.57
CA CYS A 119 12.11 -11.94 27.58
C CYS A 119 10.75 -12.21 28.21
N LEU A 120 9.90 -11.19 28.26
CA LEU A 120 8.53 -11.24 28.73
C LEU A 120 7.60 -11.35 27.50
N ARG A 121 6.93 -12.49 27.34
CA ARG A 121 5.99 -12.72 26.24
C ARG A 121 4.58 -12.37 26.71
N LEU A 122 3.87 -11.53 25.97
CA LEU A 122 2.48 -11.14 26.26
C LEU A 122 1.45 -12.16 25.74
N TYR A 123 1.88 -13.41 25.58
CA TYR A 123 1.08 -14.52 25.06
C TYR A 123 1.45 -15.81 25.80
N SER A 124 0.48 -16.71 25.95
CA SER A 124 0.71 -17.99 26.62
C SER A 124 1.47 -18.96 25.74
N GLU A 125 2.17 -19.90 26.37
CA GLU A 125 2.85 -21.00 25.67
C GLU A 125 1.86 -21.84 24.83
N LYS A 126 0.65 -22.08 25.36
CA LYS A 126 -0.44 -22.75 24.62
C LYS A 126 -0.82 -22.00 23.35
N LYS A 127 -0.91 -20.66 23.41
CA LYS A 127 -1.21 -19.83 22.24
C LYS A 127 -0.09 -19.92 21.21
N MET A 128 1.17 -19.81 21.66
CA MET A 128 2.34 -19.95 20.78
C MET A 128 2.38 -21.33 20.10
N ALA A 129 2.08 -22.40 20.84
CA ALA A 129 2.09 -23.75 20.28
C ALA A 129 1.01 -23.96 19.21
N LYS A 130 -0.17 -23.36 19.37
CA LYS A 130 -1.34 -23.58 18.50
C LYS A 130 -1.45 -22.59 17.34
N GLU A 131 -1.14 -21.32 17.56
CA GLU A 131 -1.45 -20.23 16.62
C GLU A 131 -0.24 -19.69 15.86
N PHE A 132 0.99 -19.91 16.35
CA PHE A 132 2.17 -19.30 15.73
C PHE A 132 2.73 -20.22 14.64
N PRO A 133 3.01 -19.72 13.43
CA PRO A 133 3.62 -20.51 12.38
C PRO A 133 4.98 -21.10 12.80
N GLU A 134 5.26 -22.34 12.40
CA GLU A 134 6.57 -22.98 12.64
C GLU A 134 7.70 -22.24 11.90
N GLU A 135 7.39 -21.67 10.74
CA GLU A 135 8.35 -20.97 9.89
C GLU A 135 7.83 -19.61 9.47
N THR A 136 8.76 -18.72 9.10
CA THR A 136 8.40 -17.42 8.56
C THR A 136 8.09 -17.55 7.09
N VAL A 137 6.87 -17.21 6.67
CA VAL A 137 6.48 -17.20 5.26
C VAL A 137 7.42 -16.27 4.45
N PRO A 138 8.12 -16.80 3.42
CA PRO A 138 9.03 -16.02 2.59
C PRO A 138 8.36 -14.83 1.91
N GLU A 139 9.12 -13.77 1.62
CA GLU A 139 8.60 -12.56 1.01
C GLU A 139 8.02 -12.80 -0.39
N ILE A 140 8.70 -13.62 -1.21
CA ILE A 140 8.28 -13.97 -2.57
C ILE A 140 6.86 -14.59 -2.61
N MET A 141 6.45 -15.30 -1.56
CA MET A 141 5.13 -15.94 -1.51
C MET A 141 4.00 -14.96 -1.17
N ARG A 142 4.30 -13.73 -0.72
CA ARG A 142 3.31 -12.82 -0.12
C ARG A 142 3.30 -11.40 -0.69
N THR A 143 4.20 -11.06 -1.61
CA THR A 143 4.27 -9.75 -2.26
C THR A 143 3.88 -9.80 -3.74
N ASN A 144 3.70 -8.62 -4.34
CA ASN A 144 3.53 -8.49 -5.78
C ASN A 144 4.86 -8.82 -6.50
N LEU A 145 4.80 -9.72 -7.48
CA LEU A 145 5.98 -10.23 -8.19
C LEU A 145 6.34 -9.44 -9.45
N SER A 146 5.60 -8.39 -9.83
CA SER A 146 5.77 -7.68 -11.10
C SER A 146 7.22 -7.22 -11.34
N SER A 147 7.87 -6.62 -10.34
CA SER A 147 9.26 -6.18 -10.42
C SER A 147 10.25 -7.35 -10.55
N THR A 148 10.04 -8.41 -9.77
CA THR A 148 10.84 -9.65 -9.81
C THR A 148 10.73 -10.34 -11.18
N ILE A 149 9.52 -10.50 -11.71
CA ILE A 149 9.26 -11.13 -13.01
C ILE A 149 9.86 -10.30 -14.15
N LEU A 150 9.76 -8.97 -14.10
CA LEU A 150 10.40 -8.10 -15.09
C LEU A 150 11.93 -8.29 -15.09
N THR A 151 12.51 -8.41 -13.90
CA THR A 151 13.95 -8.68 -13.72
C THR A 151 14.34 -10.05 -14.30
N LEU A 152 13.59 -11.11 -14.00
CA LEU A 152 13.84 -12.45 -14.54
C LEU A 152 13.76 -12.46 -16.08
N LYS A 153 12.73 -11.82 -16.66
CA LYS A 153 12.60 -11.65 -18.11
C LYS A 153 13.75 -10.85 -18.71
N GLY A 154 14.25 -9.84 -18.00
CA GLY A 154 15.46 -9.08 -18.38
C GLY A 154 16.74 -9.91 -18.38
N MET A 155 16.81 -10.99 -17.58
CA MET A 155 17.89 -11.97 -17.58
C MET A 155 17.71 -13.08 -18.65
N ASN A 156 16.75 -12.92 -19.57
CA ASN A 156 16.37 -13.91 -20.59
C ASN A 156 15.84 -15.23 -20.01
N ILE A 157 15.18 -15.19 -18.86
CA ILE A 157 14.44 -16.34 -18.34
C ILE A 157 13.02 -16.29 -18.94
N ASP A 158 12.80 -17.13 -19.94
CA ASP A 158 11.57 -17.13 -20.74
C ASP A 158 10.34 -17.61 -19.96
N ASP A 159 10.49 -18.57 -19.05
CA ASP A 159 9.38 -19.09 -18.26
C ASP A 159 9.64 -18.89 -16.77
N PRO A 160 9.08 -17.82 -16.17
CA PRO A 160 9.20 -17.60 -14.74
C PRO A 160 8.46 -18.66 -13.92
N VAL A 161 7.52 -19.42 -14.49
CA VAL A 161 6.79 -20.43 -13.73
C VAL A 161 7.65 -21.66 -13.46
N GLU A 162 8.48 -22.05 -14.42
CA GLU A 162 9.41 -23.19 -14.32
C GLU A 162 10.77 -22.79 -13.73
N PHE A 163 10.90 -21.57 -13.21
CA PHE A 163 12.14 -21.12 -12.58
C PHE A 163 12.39 -21.85 -11.26
N ASP A 164 13.65 -22.19 -10.99
CA ASP A 164 14.07 -22.94 -9.79
C ASP A 164 14.10 -22.03 -8.56
N TYR A 165 12.91 -21.77 -7.99
CA TYR A 165 12.75 -21.02 -6.75
C TYR A 165 13.11 -21.87 -5.54
N MET A 166 13.83 -21.28 -4.57
CA MET A 166 14.04 -21.90 -3.26
C MET A 166 12.70 -22.18 -2.55
N ASP A 167 11.82 -21.17 -2.55
CA ASP A 167 10.43 -21.27 -2.08
C ASP A 167 9.52 -20.77 -3.20
N PRO A 168 8.87 -21.65 -3.98
CA PRO A 168 8.09 -21.25 -5.14
C PRO A 168 6.83 -20.46 -4.71
N PRO A 169 6.58 -19.29 -5.30
CA PRO A 169 5.32 -18.58 -5.07
C PRO A 169 4.15 -19.29 -5.75
N GLU A 170 2.93 -18.98 -5.33
CA GLU A 170 1.72 -19.47 -5.99
C GLU A 170 1.70 -19.06 -7.47
N HIS A 171 1.36 -20.00 -8.36
CA HIS A 171 1.28 -19.75 -9.80
C HIS A 171 0.42 -18.53 -10.12
N ASP A 172 -0.73 -18.36 -9.45
CA ASP A 172 -1.64 -17.23 -9.66
C ASP A 172 -0.96 -15.86 -9.46
N LYS A 173 0.01 -15.76 -8.54
CA LYS A 173 0.78 -14.53 -8.31
C LYS A 173 1.75 -14.26 -9.45
N ILE A 174 2.39 -15.30 -10.00
CA ILE A 174 3.23 -15.19 -11.20
C ILE A 174 2.38 -14.78 -12.41
N LEU A 175 1.23 -15.42 -12.60
CA LEU A 175 0.31 -15.13 -13.71
C LEU A 175 -0.25 -13.69 -13.62
N ALA A 176 -0.61 -13.23 -12.41
CA ALA A 176 -1.04 -11.86 -12.18
C ALA A 176 0.07 -10.85 -12.51
N ALA A 177 1.33 -11.14 -12.13
CA ALA A 177 2.47 -10.30 -12.47
C ALA A 177 2.72 -10.25 -13.99
N LEU A 178 2.66 -11.39 -14.70
CA LEU A 178 2.79 -11.44 -16.16
C LEU A 178 1.67 -10.65 -16.85
N ARG A 179 0.42 -10.79 -16.39
CA ARG A 179 -0.73 -10.01 -16.90
C ARG A 179 -0.50 -8.52 -16.70
N MET A 180 -0.04 -8.09 -15.53
CA MET A 180 0.25 -6.68 -15.25
C MET A 180 1.36 -6.14 -16.15
N LEU A 181 2.45 -6.88 -16.34
CA LEU A 181 3.55 -6.47 -17.23
C LEU A 181 3.10 -6.39 -18.70
N TYR A 182 2.22 -7.29 -19.16
CA TYR A 182 1.58 -7.18 -20.47
C TYR A 182 0.73 -5.92 -20.60
N LEU A 183 -0.09 -5.59 -19.59
CA LEU A 183 -0.91 -4.37 -19.58
C LEU A 183 -0.07 -3.09 -19.54
N PHE A 184 1.07 -3.10 -18.86
CA PHE A 184 2.05 -2.01 -18.95
C PHE A 184 2.71 -1.91 -20.34
N GLY A 185 2.58 -2.92 -21.19
CA GLY A 185 3.26 -3.01 -22.48
C GLY A 185 4.71 -3.45 -22.37
N ALA A 186 5.13 -3.95 -21.20
CA ALA A 186 6.48 -4.49 -20.98
C ALA A 186 6.67 -5.86 -21.66
N LEU A 187 5.58 -6.62 -21.81
CA LEU A 187 5.56 -7.90 -22.50
C LEU A 187 4.67 -7.84 -23.76
N ASP A 188 5.03 -8.61 -24.77
CA ASP A 188 4.18 -8.84 -25.94
C ASP A 188 3.17 -9.99 -25.70
N GLN A 189 2.41 -10.36 -26.73
CA GLN A 189 1.41 -11.42 -26.66
C GLN A 189 2.01 -12.82 -26.39
N ASP A 190 3.29 -13.00 -26.70
CA ASP A 190 4.04 -14.25 -26.48
C ASP A 190 4.82 -14.23 -25.16
N GLY A 191 4.64 -13.19 -24.33
CA GLY A 191 5.32 -13.04 -23.05
C GLY A 191 6.80 -12.65 -23.19
N LYS A 192 7.24 -12.17 -24.35
CA LYS A 192 8.61 -11.71 -24.56
C LYS A 192 8.75 -10.23 -24.21
N LEU A 193 9.95 -9.85 -23.77
CA LEU A 193 10.23 -8.48 -23.34
C LEU A 193 10.21 -7.52 -24.55
N THR A 194 9.35 -6.51 -24.49
CA THR A 194 9.28 -5.44 -25.50
C THR A 194 10.41 -4.43 -25.31
N GLN A 195 10.53 -3.44 -26.22
CA GLN A 195 11.46 -2.33 -25.99
C GLN A 195 11.07 -1.53 -24.74
N ILE A 196 9.77 -1.27 -24.54
CA ILE A 196 9.28 -0.61 -23.32
C ILE A 196 9.67 -1.42 -22.09
N GLY A 197 9.53 -2.75 -22.12
CA GLY A 197 9.93 -3.62 -21.00
C GLY A 197 11.42 -3.57 -20.71
N ARG A 198 12.27 -3.55 -21.75
CA ARG A 198 13.72 -3.35 -21.61
C ARG A 198 14.05 -2.01 -20.98
N ASP A 199 13.43 -0.94 -21.45
CA ASP A 199 13.65 0.41 -20.93
C ASP A 199 13.15 0.53 -19.48
N MET A 200 12.03 -0.13 -19.13
CA MET A 200 11.52 -0.18 -17.76
C MET A 200 12.51 -0.84 -16.78
N ALA A 201 13.18 -1.90 -17.22
CA ALA A 201 14.16 -2.64 -16.43
C ALA A 201 15.47 -1.85 -16.16
N LEU A 202 15.70 -0.75 -16.88
CA LEU A 202 16.86 0.13 -16.63
C LEU A 202 16.72 0.94 -15.34
N PHE A 203 15.49 1.17 -14.87
CA PHE A 203 15.21 2.00 -13.72
C PHE A 203 15.04 1.15 -12.45
N PRO A 204 15.62 1.57 -11.30
CA PRO A 204 15.42 0.91 -10.01
C PRO A 204 14.07 1.33 -9.39
N LEU A 205 12.98 1.13 -10.13
CA LEU A 205 11.62 1.53 -9.78
C LEU A 205 10.65 0.37 -9.96
N GLU A 206 9.49 0.47 -9.31
CA GLU A 206 8.37 -0.43 -9.59
C GLU A 206 7.91 -0.27 -11.05
N PRO A 207 7.48 -1.37 -11.73
CA PRO A 207 7.05 -1.31 -13.13
C PRO A 207 6.01 -0.24 -13.44
N SER A 208 5.08 0.03 -12.51
CA SER A 208 4.08 1.10 -12.66
C SER A 208 4.72 2.48 -12.79
N LEU A 209 5.69 2.79 -11.92
CA LEU A 209 6.42 4.06 -11.93
C LEU A 209 7.32 4.18 -13.16
N SER A 210 8.04 3.12 -13.54
CA SER A 210 8.83 3.09 -14.77
C SER A 210 7.95 3.33 -15.99
N ARG A 211 6.75 2.74 -16.04
CA ARG A 211 5.80 2.93 -17.13
C ARG A 211 5.29 4.37 -17.20
N MET A 212 4.97 5.00 -16.08
CA MET A 212 4.61 6.42 -16.00
C MET A 212 5.72 7.32 -16.56
N LEU A 213 6.98 7.04 -16.19
CA LEU A 213 8.15 7.78 -16.68
C LEU A 213 8.28 7.68 -18.21
N LEU A 214 8.23 6.46 -18.76
CA LEU A 214 8.34 6.27 -20.20
C LEU A 214 7.15 6.87 -20.97
N ALA A 215 5.92 6.77 -20.44
CA ALA A 215 4.75 7.41 -21.03
C ALA A 215 4.91 8.94 -21.08
N SER A 216 5.50 9.54 -20.05
CA SER A 216 5.71 10.99 -19.98
C SER A 216 6.66 11.54 -21.05
N VAL A 217 7.59 10.70 -21.56
CA VAL A 217 8.48 11.08 -22.67
C VAL A 217 7.66 11.28 -23.95
N ALA A 218 6.69 10.41 -24.24
CA ALA A 218 5.81 10.54 -25.40
C ALA A 218 4.94 11.81 -25.33
N HIS A 219 4.53 12.21 -24.12
CA HIS A 219 3.74 13.43 -23.88
C HIS A 219 4.57 14.69 -23.64
N ARG A 220 5.91 14.59 -23.72
CA ARG A 220 6.86 15.68 -23.51
C ARG A 220 6.79 16.34 -22.12
N CYS A 221 6.48 15.56 -21.08
CA CYS A 221 6.34 16.02 -19.69
C CYS A 221 7.22 15.22 -18.71
N SER A 222 8.34 14.67 -19.18
CA SER A 222 9.23 13.81 -18.39
C SER A 222 9.94 14.50 -17.23
N SER A 223 10.24 15.80 -17.33
CA SER A 223 10.80 16.57 -16.21
C SER A 223 9.85 16.65 -15.01
N ASP A 224 8.55 16.85 -15.29
CA ASP A 224 7.51 16.94 -14.27
C ASP A 224 7.24 15.54 -13.69
N MET A 225 7.17 14.52 -14.56
CA MET A 225 7.00 13.14 -14.14
C MET A 225 8.15 12.64 -13.25
N LEU A 226 9.40 13.00 -13.54
CA LEU A 226 10.55 12.70 -12.67
C LEU A 226 10.36 13.25 -11.25
N THR A 227 9.82 14.45 -11.14
CA THR A 227 9.52 15.08 -9.84
C THR A 227 8.45 14.32 -9.08
N VAL A 228 7.37 13.96 -9.78
CA VAL A 228 6.28 13.16 -9.23
C VAL A 228 6.78 11.79 -8.76
N ILE A 229 7.47 11.05 -9.62
CA ILE A 229 7.98 9.71 -9.32
C ILE A 229 8.97 9.75 -8.16
N ALA A 230 9.83 10.77 -8.08
CA ALA A 230 10.78 10.88 -6.99
C ALA A 230 10.10 11.09 -5.63
N LEU A 231 8.98 11.83 -5.59
CA LEU A 231 8.15 11.97 -4.40
C LEU A 231 7.43 10.66 -4.05
N LEU A 232 6.90 9.94 -5.04
CA LEU A 232 6.20 8.66 -4.85
C LEU A 232 7.14 7.54 -4.38
N ALA A 233 8.32 7.44 -4.98
CA ALA A 233 9.36 6.49 -4.60
C ALA A 233 9.89 6.75 -3.17
N THR A 234 9.69 7.96 -2.65
CA THR A 234 10.07 8.33 -1.30
C THR A 234 8.93 8.03 -0.31
N ASP A 235 8.87 6.80 0.19
CA ASP A 235 7.93 6.36 1.24
C ASP A 235 6.51 6.93 1.03
N GLY A 236 6.03 6.86 -0.22
CA GLY A 236 5.17 7.82 -0.95
C GLY A 236 3.91 8.39 -0.29
N ALA A 237 3.50 7.91 0.88
CA ALA A 237 2.38 8.47 1.65
C ALA A 237 2.81 9.41 2.80
N ASN A 238 4.11 9.58 3.03
CA ASN A 238 4.63 10.27 4.22
C ASN A 238 5.28 11.64 3.96
N VAL A 239 5.19 12.21 2.75
CA VAL A 239 5.75 13.55 2.50
C VAL A 239 5.11 14.59 3.45
N PHE A 240 3.82 14.44 3.75
CA PHE A 240 3.13 15.22 4.77
C PHE A 240 3.33 14.63 6.17
N TYR A 241 3.75 15.47 7.10
CA TYR A 241 3.82 15.14 8.52
C TYR A 241 2.41 15.17 9.13
N ARG A 242 2.03 14.07 9.80
CA ARG A 242 0.76 13.96 10.52
C ARG A 242 1.01 14.08 12.03
N PRO A 243 0.77 15.24 12.64
CA PRO A 243 0.98 15.43 14.07
C PRO A 243 0.01 14.58 14.89
N SER A 244 0.40 14.30 16.13
CA SER A 244 -0.38 13.44 17.04
C SER A 244 -1.37 14.21 17.91
N MET A 245 -1.22 15.54 18.01
CA MET A 245 -2.07 16.46 18.77
C MET A 245 -3.19 17.02 17.89
N GLU A 246 -4.41 17.12 18.42
CA GLU A 246 -5.60 17.44 17.60
C GLU A 246 -5.58 18.85 17.01
N GLU A 247 -5.14 19.84 17.78
CA GLU A 247 -4.99 21.23 17.31
C GLU A 247 -3.97 21.34 16.16
N GLU A 248 -2.82 20.68 16.30
CA GLU A 248 -1.82 20.62 15.23
C GLU A 248 -2.32 19.85 14.00
N LYS A 249 -3.19 18.84 14.16
CA LYS A 249 -3.78 18.12 13.02
C LYS A 249 -4.67 19.03 12.18
N LYS A 250 -5.47 19.90 12.82
CA LYS A 250 -6.29 20.89 12.09
C LYS A 250 -5.39 21.84 11.31
N ALA A 251 -4.35 22.36 11.94
CA ALA A 251 -3.37 23.24 11.29
C ALA A 251 -2.63 22.54 10.13
N ALA A 252 -2.21 21.29 10.32
CA ALA A 252 -1.57 20.48 9.27
C ALA A 252 -2.51 20.22 8.09
N THR A 253 -3.80 19.96 8.37
CA THR A 253 -4.81 19.74 7.32
C THR A 253 -5.06 21.03 6.54
N ALA A 254 -5.17 22.17 7.21
CA ALA A 254 -5.29 23.48 6.56
C ALA A 254 -4.05 23.79 5.70
N ALA A 255 -2.85 23.52 6.20
CA ALA A 255 -1.61 23.70 5.43
C ALA A 255 -1.53 22.76 4.23
N LYS A 256 -2.02 21.53 4.35
CA LYS A 256 -2.06 20.57 3.22
C LYS A 256 -2.97 21.06 2.09
N GLN A 257 -4.03 21.78 2.43
CA GLN A 257 -5.03 22.27 1.49
C GLN A 257 -4.46 23.28 0.48
N GLN A 258 -3.37 23.98 0.80
CA GLN A 258 -2.69 24.87 -0.16
C GLN A 258 -2.10 24.13 -1.37
N PHE A 259 -1.93 22.80 -1.26
CA PHE A 259 -1.43 21.93 -2.33
C PHE A 259 -2.56 21.22 -3.07
N TYR A 260 -3.81 21.55 -2.78
CA TYR A 260 -4.96 21.04 -3.52
C TYR A 260 -4.84 21.41 -4.99
N ASP A 261 -5.16 20.45 -5.86
CA ASP A 261 -5.25 20.68 -7.28
C ASP A 261 -6.39 19.82 -7.86
N PRO A 262 -7.32 20.40 -8.68
CA PRO A 262 -8.41 19.65 -9.29
C PRO A 262 -7.95 18.52 -10.23
N GLU A 263 -6.73 18.58 -10.76
CA GLU A 263 -6.19 17.51 -11.59
C GLU A 263 -5.76 16.27 -10.76
N GLY A 264 -5.59 16.43 -9.44
CA GLY A 264 -5.36 15.37 -8.48
C GLY A 264 -4.00 15.42 -7.78
N ASP A 265 -3.67 14.31 -7.12
CA ASP A 265 -2.56 14.21 -6.16
C ASP A 265 -1.22 14.58 -6.79
N TYR A 266 -1.01 14.18 -8.03
CA TYR A 266 0.25 14.38 -8.75
C TYR A 266 0.49 15.87 -9.07
N ALA A 267 -0.55 16.61 -9.45
CA ALA A 267 -0.46 18.05 -9.67
C ALA A 267 -0.20 18.79 -8.33
N GLY A 268 -0.85 18.34 -7.25
CA GLY A 268 -0.54 18.82 -5.91
C GLY A 268 0.90 18.55 -5.46
N MET A 269 1.46 17.39 -5.82
CA MET A 269 2.87 17.05 -5.57
C MET A 269 3.85 17.93 -6.37
N LEU A 270 3.53 18.25 -7.62
CA LEU A 270 4.31 19.20 -8.43
C LEU A 270 4.31 20.59 -7.82
N ARG A 271 3.13 21.08 -7.39
CA ARG A 271 2.98 22.35 -6.69
C ARG A 271 3.79 22.37 -5.40
N LEU A 272 3.69 21.32 -4.59
CA LEU A 272 4.46 21.13 -3.37
C LEU A 272 5.98 21.25 -3.64
N TYR A 273 6.48 20.53 -4.64
CA TYR A 273 7.89 20.54 -5.00
C TYR A 273 8.37 21.91 -5.48
N SER A 274 7.60 22.56 -6.37
CA SER A 274 7.93 23.89 -6.89
C SER A 274 7.97 24.96 -5.79
N MET A 275 7.01 24.92 -4.85
CA MET A 275 7.02 25.81 -3.69
C MET A 275 8.22 25.55 -2.78
N TRP A 276 8.57 24.29 -2.54
CA TRP A 276 9.76 23.94 -1.75
C TRP A 276 11.04 24.45 -2.40
N GLU A 277 11.21 24.24 -3.72
CA GLU A 277 12.37 24.67 -4.48
C GLU A 277 12.51 26.21 -4.47
N SER A 278 11.40 26.93 -4.69
CA SER A 278 11.34 28.39 -4.65
C SER A 278 11.66 28.97 -3.26
N ASN A 279 11.37 28.22 -2.19
CA ASN A 279 11.68 28.61 -0.81
C ASN A 279 13.07 28.11 -0.34
N GLY A 280 13.98 27.91 -1.29
CA GLY A 280 15.39 27.63 -1.02
C GLY A 280 15.76 26.14 -0.96
N GLY A 281 14.85 25.25 -1.38
CA GLY A 281 15.10 23.83 -1.63
C GLY A 281 15.88 23.13 -0.52
N ILE A 282 16.93 22.38 -0.88
CA ILE A 282 17.78 21.67 0.08
C ILE A 282 18.49 22.62 1.06
N LYS A 283 18.92 23.79 0.58
CA LYS A 283 19.81 24.67 1.35
C LYS A 283 19.10 25.44 2.46
N LYS A 284 17.87 25.91 2.20
CA LYS A 284 17.11 26.78 3.14
C LYS A 284 15.65 26.35 3.34
N GLY A 285 15.18 25.29 2.68
CA GLY A 285 13.79 24.84 2.74
C GLY A 285 13.37 24.23 4.08
N LEU A 286 14.27 24.01 5.04
CA LEU A 286 13.94 23.40 6.33
C LEU A 286 12.87 24.18 7.10
N PHE A 287 12.96 25.51 7.14
CA PHE A 287 11.98 26.36 7.83
C PHE A 287 10.61 26.27 7.13
N TRP A 288 10.62 26.31 5.80
CA TRP A 288 9.41 26.17 4.99
C TRP A 288 8.74 24.80 5.18
N CYS A 289 9.53 23.73 5.20
CA CYS A 289 9.03 22.38 5.46
C CYS A 289 8.35 22.28 6.83
N LYS A 290 8.98 22.83 7.89
CA LYS A 290 8.40 22.86 9.24
C LYS A 290 7.09 23.64 9.28
N LYS A 291 7.04 24.83 8.66
CA LYS A 291 5.84 25.68 8.62
C LYS A 291 4.67 25.00 7.90
N ASN A 292 4.94 24.23 6.85
CA ASN A 292 3.92 23.60 6.01
C ASN A 292 3.65 22.13 6.34
N TYR A 293 4.13 21.62 7.47
CA TYR A 293 3.98 20.22 7.87
C TYR A 293 4.47 19.24 6.80
N VAL A 294 5.59 19.56 6.15
CA VAL A 294 6.26 18.73 5.14
C VAL A 294 7.52 18.13 5.74
N GLN A 295 7.78 16.84 5.48
CA GLN A 295 8.99 16.18 5.95
C GLN A 295 10.20 16.58 5.10
N SER A 296 11.11 17.37 5.66
CA SER A 296 12.31 17.85 4.94
C SER A 296 13.21 16.73 4.43
N ARG A 297 13.34 15.62 5.20
CA ARG A 297 14.08 14.43 4.76
C ARG A 297 13.44 13.75 3.55
N ALA A 298 12.12 13.67 3.50
CA ALA A 298 11.42 13.11 2.36
C ALA A 298 11.69 13.96 1.10
N MET A 299 11.67 15.29 1.23
CA MET A 299 12.02 16.18 0.12
C MET A 299 13.49 16.03 -0.32
N ALA A 300 14.43 15.89 0.62
CA ALA A 300 15.83 15.66 0.29
C ALA A 300 16.05 14.31 -0.42
N LYS A 301 15.45 13.23 0.08
CA LYS A 301 15.51 11.91 -0.57
C LYS A 301 14.85 11.93 -1.96
N ALA A 302 13.72 12.63 -2.10
CA ALA A 302 13.10 12.82 -3.41
C ALA A 302 14.01 13.61 -4.38
N PHE A 303 14.72 14.63 -3.90
CA PHE A 303 15.72 15.31 -4.74
C PHE A 303 16.82 14.35 -5.19
N ASP A 304 17.40 13.56 -4.28
CA ASP A 304 18.46 12.59 -4.61
C ASP A 304 17.98 11.54 -5.61
N VAL A 305 16.79 10.98 -5.41
CA VAL A 305 16.16 10.02 -6.34
C VAL A 305 15.93 10.68 -7.71
N LYS A 306 15.43 11.92 -7.74
CA LYS A 306 15.24 12.66 -9.00
C LYS A 306 16.57 12.80 -9.76
N GLN A 307 17.66 13.16 -9.08
CA GLN A 307 18.98 13.29 -9.72
C GLN A 307 19.50 11.95 -10.24
N GLN A 308 19.31 10.86 -9.50
CA GLN A 308 19.68 9.51 -9.95
C GLN A 308 18.91 9.11 -11.21
N LEU A 309 17.60 9.33 -11.25
CA LEU A 309 16.76 9.03 -12.41
C LEU A 309 17.12 9.89 -13.62
N VAL A 310 17.42 11.19 -13.41
CA VAL A 310 17.96 12.07 -14.45
C VAL A 310 19.26 11.51 -15.02
N GLY A 311 20.18 11.06 -14.17
CA GLY A 311 21.44 10.45 -14.60
C GLY A 311 21.25 9.18 -15.42
N ILE A 312 20.28 8.32 -15.06
CA ILE A 312 19.93 7.13 -15.85
C ILE A 312 19.36 7.54 -17.21
N MET A 313 18.41 8.48 -17.25
CA MET A 313 17.82 8.96 -18.50
C MET A 313 18.87 9.55 -19.44
N GLN A 314 19.79 10.37 -18.93
CA GLN A 314 20.89 10.93 -19.71
C GLN A 314 21.86 9.85 -20.22
N ARG A 315 22.17 8.84 -19.39
CA ARG A 315 23.08 7.75 -19.78
C ARG A 315 22.53 6.89 -20.93
N TYR A 316 21.22 6.74 -21.02
CA TYR A 316 20.53 5.94 -22.04
C TYR A 316 19.83 6.81 -23.10
N ASP A 317 20.19 8.10 -23.21
CA ASP A 317 19.65 9.04 -24.21
C ASP A 317 18.11 9.17 -24.20
N ILE A 318 17.48 9.00 -23.04
CA ILE A 318 16.04 9.16 -22.86
C ILE A 318 15.73 10.66 -22.67
N PRO A 319 14.90 11.28 -23.54
CA PRO A 319 14.66 12.72 -23.52
C PRO A 319 14.02 13.25 -22.24
N ILE A 320 14.62 14.30 -21.68
CA ILE A 320 14.06 15.06 -20.56
C ILE A 320 13.47 16.35 -21.10
N THR A 321 12.14 16.45 -21.06
CA THR A 321 11.37 17.61 -21.56
C THR A 321 10.39 18.06 -20.49
N SER A 322 10.24 19.37 -20.32
CA SER A 322 9.20 19.95 -19.48
C SER A 322 8.01 20.38 -20.34
N ALA A 323 6.81 20.10 -19.84
CA ALA A 323 5.57 20.55 -20.45
C ALA A 323 5.10 21.82 -19.75
N SER A 324 4.48 22.74 -20.50
CA SER A 324 3.85 23.92 -19.90
C SER A 324 2.46 23.64 -19.31
N ARG A 325 1.90 22.44 -19.54
CA ARG A 325 0.50 22.10 -19.21
C ARG A 325 0.42 20.86 -18.33
N SER A 326 -0.17 21.02 -17.14
CA SER A 326 -0.41 19.94 -16.16
C SER A 326 -1.23 18.77 -16.74
N ALA A 327 -2.19 19.05 -17.63
CA ALA A 327 -2.99 18.04 -18.32
C ALA A 327 -2.18 16.97 -19.09
N GLN A 328 -0.95 17.27 -19.55
CA GLN A 328 -0.09 16.28 -20.24
C GLN A 328 0.43 15.22 -19.26
N VAL A 329 0.73 15.63 -18.02
CA VAL A 329 1.12 14.73 -16.94
C VAL A 329 -0.04 13.82 -16.59
N GLY A 330 -1.24 14.37 -16.37
CA GLY A 330 -2.44 13.58 -16.09
C GLY A 330 -2.75 12.56 -17.19
N ARG A 331 -2.59 12.94 -18.46
CA ARG A 331 -2.73 12.02 -19.59
C ARG A 331 -1.69 10.90 -19.56
N ALA A 332 -0.40 11.21 -19.37
CA ALA A 332 0.65 10.20 -19.30
C ALA A 332 0.38 9.18 -18.17
N ILE A 333 -0.09 9.66 -17.01
CA ILE A 333 -0.47 8.82 -15.88
C ILE A 333 -1.67 7.93 -16.24
N ALA A 334 -2.74 8.52 -16.77
CA ALA A 334 -3.94 7.78 -17.15
C ALA A 334 -3.64 6.68 -18.18
N GLU A 335 -2.78 6.94 -19.17
CA GLU A 335 -2.38 5.94 -20.17
C GLU A 335 -1.46 4.85 -19.60
N SER A 336 -0.70 5.15 -18.54
CA SER A 336 0.16 4.17 -17.87
C SER A 336 -0.58 3.28 -16.87
N LEU A 337 -1.64 3.80 -16.24
CA LEU A 337 -2.33 3.19 -15.10
C LEU A 337 -3.81 2.91 -15.38
N TYR A 338 -4.21 2.82 -16.65
CA TYR A 338 -5.61 2.63 -17.06
C TYR A 338 -6.28 1.37 -16.47
N MET A 339 -5.50 0.36 -16.08
CA MET A 339 -5.99 -0.84 -15.39
C MET A 339 -6.56 -0.53 -13.99
N ASN A 340 -6.13 0.58 -13.37
CA ASN A 340 -6.57 1.06 -12.07
C ASN A 340 -7.58 2.23 -12.19
N ALA A 341 -8.24 2.35 -13.34
CA ALA A 341 -9.25 3.37 -13.55
C ALA A 341 -10.56 3.04 -12.81
N ALA A 342 -11.22 4.06 -12.28
CA ALA A 342 -12.51 3.92 -11.60
C ALA A 342 -13.46 5.06 -11.98
N ARG A 343 -14.74 4.74 -12.16
CA ARG A 343 -15.81 5.69 -12.47
C ARG A 343 -16.59 6.04 -11.22
N ARG A 344 -17.13 7.26 -11.16
CA ARG A 344 -17.95 7.73 -10.05
C ARG A 344 -19.27 6.95 -10.02
N GLY A 345 -19.50 6.19 -8.95
CA GLY A 345 -20.74 5.43 -8.71
C GLY A 345 -21.69 6.13 -7.74
N GLY A 346 -21.19 7.06 -6.93
CA GLY A 346 -21.97 7.83 -5.96
C GLY A 346 -21.13 8.90 -5.26
N ARG A 347 -21.61 9.40 -4.12
CA ARG A 347 -20.90 10.39 -3.31
C ARG A 347 -19.71 9.73 -2.60
N ASP A 348 -18.49 10.14 -2.95
CA ASP A 348 -17.23 9.57 -2.42
C ASP A 348 -17.09 8.04 -2.65
N VAL A 349 -17.79 7.53 -3.67
CA VAL A 349 -17.79 6.11 -4.03
C VAL A 349 -17.52 5.97 -5.52
N TYR A 350 -16.52 5.16 -5.83
CA TYR A 350 -16.06 4.84 -7.17
C TYR A 350 -16.22 3.34 -7.43
N GLU A 351 -16.40 2.99 -8.69
CA GLU A 351 -16.48 1.63 -9.19
C GLU A 351 -15.32 1.42 -10.17
N THR A 352 -14.50 0.41 -9.91
CA THR A 352 -13.35 0.06 -10.77
C THR A 352 -13.81 -0.40 -12.16
N LEU A 353 -13.13 0.05 -13.21
CA LEU A 353 -13.49 -0.30 -14.59
C LEU A 353 -13.09 -1.71 -15.01
N ALA A 354 -12.10 -2.30 -14.34
CA ALA A 354 -11.60 -3.64 -14.68
C ALA A 354 -12.55 -4.75 -14.22
N ASP A 355 -13.22 -4.56 -13.08
CA ASP A 355 -13.82 -5.63 -12.29
C ASP A 355 -15.09 -5.21 -11.52
N GLY A 356 -15.50 -3.93 -11.57
CA GLY A 356 -16.76 -3.48 -10.98
C GLY A 356 -16.76 -3.39 -9.45
N ARG A 357 -15.60 -3.45 -8.80
CA ARG A 357 -15.47 -3.35 -7.33
C ARG A 357 -15.64 -1.92 -6.86
N THR A 358 -16.38 -1.77 -5.77
CA THR A 358 -16.60 -0.50 -5.07
C THR A 358 -15.37 -0.09 -4.25
N VAL A 359 -14.85 1.10 -4.50
CA VAL A 359 -13.68 1.69 -3.84
C VAL A 359 -13.95 3.15 -3.47
N SER A 360 -13.24 3.68 -2.48
CA SER A 360 -13.29 5.11 -2.12
C SER A 360 -11.92 5.76 -2.20
N VAL A 361 -11.87 7.09 -2.24
CA VAL A 361 -10.59 7.81 -2.21
C VAL A 361 -10.03 7.79 -0.79
N HIS A 362 -8.76 7.42 -0.65
CA HIS A 362 -8.11 7.36 0.66
C HIS A 362 -7.98 8.77 1.25
N SER A 363 -8.19 8.92 2.57
CA SER A 363 -8.12 10.21 3.28
C SER A 363 -6.75 10.91 3.26
N SER A 364 -5.71 10.26 2.74
CA SER A 364 -4.41 10.89 2.47
C SER A 364 -4.34 11.62 1.13
N SER A 365 -5.28 11.38 0.23
CA SER A 365 -5.39 12.05 -1.05
C SER A 365 -5.50 13.57 -0.86
N LEU A 366 -4.96 14.32 -1.82
CA LEU A 366 -5.19 15.74 -2.01
C LEU A 366 -6.48 15.98 -2.82
N LEU A 367 -6.93 15.01 -3.61
CA LEU A 367 -8.19 15.06 -4.37
C LEU A 367 -9.44 14.90 -3.48
N CYS A 368 -9.47 15.51 -2.30
CA CYS A 368 -10.70 15.66 -1.52
C CYS A 368 -11.29 17.04 -1.83
N PRO A 369 -12.34 17.14 -2.67
CA PRO A 369 -12.92 18.42 -3.03
C PRO A 369 -13.55 19.10 -1.81
N PHE A 370 -13.54 20.43 -1.82
CA PHE A 370 -14.18 21.25 -0.78
C PHE A 370 -15.71 21.14 -0.81
N GLU A 371 -16.27 20.94 -2.00
CA GLU A 371 -17.71 20.81 -2.22
C GLU A 371 -18.06 19.39 -2.69
N ALA A 372 -19.24 18.92 -2.31
CA ALA A 372 -19.64 17.52 -2.46
C ALA A 372 -19.88 17.08 -3.92
N ASP A 373 -20.02 18.03 -4.86
CA ASP A 373 -20.44 17.77 -6.25
C ASP A 373 -19.29 17.83 -7.27
N ASP A 374 -18.10 18.30 -6.86
CA ASP A 374 -16.93 18.50 -7.72
C ASP A 374 -16.08 17.23 -7.95
N TRP A 375 -16.55 16.07 -7.52
CA TRP A 375 -15.85 14.81 -7.75
C TRP A 375 -15.79 14.47 -9.24
N ALA A 376 -14.58 14.24 -9.75
CA ALA A 376 -14.39 13.83 -11.14
C ALA A 376 -15.12 12.53 -11.47
N GLU A 377 -15.73 12.49 -12.65
CA GLU A 377 -16.49 11.33 -13.15
C GLU A 377 -15.60 10.10 -13.33
N LEU A 378 -14.34 10.32 -13.72
CA LEU A 378 -13.38 9.26 -13.98
C LEU A 378 -12.04 9.62 -13.33
N VAL A 379 -11.49 8.65 -12.61
CA VAL A 379 -10.20 8.78 -11.92
C VAL A 379 -9.31 7.58 -12.19
N VAL A 380 -8.00 7.78 -12.02
CA VAL A 380 -6.98 6.73 -12.10
C VAL A 380 -6.11 6.82 -10.85
N CYS A 381 -5.75 5.67 -10.28
CA CYS A 381 -4.91 5.61 -9.09
C CYS A 381 -3.66 4.73 -9.29
N LEU A 382 -2.61 5.01 -8.52
CA LEU A 382 -1.39 4.18 -8.52
C LEU A 382 -1.59 2.89 -7.75
N GLU A 383 -2.20 3.00 -6.56
CA GLU A 383 -2.35 1.88 -5.63
C GLU A 383 -3.79 1.76 -5.15
N MET A 384 -4.27 0.52 -5.08
CA MET A 384 -5.48 0.15 -4.36
C MET A 384 -5.09 -0.68 -3.14
N VAL A 385 -5.48 -0.18 -1.97
CA VAL A 385 -5.13 -0.80 -0.68
C VAL A 385 -6.39 -1.25 0.02
N TRP A 386 -6.37 -2.48 0.53
CA TRP A 386 -7.48 -3.02 1.31
C TRP A 386 -7.34 -2.69 2.80
N GLY A 387 -8.35 -1.99 3.34
CA GLY A 387 -8.54 -1.75 4.77
C GLY A 387 -9.84 -2.38 5.25
N SER A 388 -10.75 -1.57 5.81
CA SER A 388 -12.15 -1.95 6.02
C SER A 388 -12.94 -1.99 4.70
N THR A 389 -12.54 -1.15 3.75
CA THR A 389 -13.03 -1.08 2.37
C THR A 389 -11.83 -0.90 1.43
N GLY A 390 -12.02 -1.13 0.14
CA GLY A 390 -11.01 -0.81 -0.87
C GLY A 390 -10.80 0.70 -0.98
N GLN A 391 -9.56 1.15 -0.85
CA GLN A 391 -9.20 2.57 -0.88
C GLN A 391 -8.14 2.86 -1.93
N MET A 392 -8.37 3.90 -2.75
CA MET A 392 -7.46 4.36 -3.80
C MET A 392 -6.48 5.40 -3.24
N ARG A 393 -5.19 5.28 -3.60
CA ARG A 393 -4.14 6.24 -3.27
C ARG A 393 -3.47 6.80 -4.52
N PHE A 394 -3.02 8.05 -4.43
CA PHE A 394 -2.37 8.77 -5.53
C PHE A 394 -3.33 8.88 -6.72
N VAL A 395 -4.40 9.63 -6.52
CA VAL A 395 -5.53 9.69 -7.46
C VAL A 395 -5.35 10.89 -8.40
N CYS A 396 -5.55 10.66 -9.70
CA CYS A 396 -5.59 11.69 -10.75
C CYS A 396 -6.96 11.68 -11.42
N THR A 397 -7.45 12.84 -11.85
CA THR A 397 -8.62 12.91 -12.72
C THR A 397 -8.23 12.49 -14.14
N ALA A 398 -9.12 11.76 -14.82
CA ALA A 398 -8.87 11.27 -16.16
C ALA A 398 -10.04 11.58 -17.08
N GLN A 399 -9.75 11.77 -18.37
CA GLN A 399 -10.76 11.93 -19.41
C GLN A 399 -10.95 10.59 -20.13
N ALA A 400 -12.20 10.22 -20.41
CA ALA A 400 -12.50 8.92 -21.01
C ALA A 400 -11.73 8.69 -22.32
N LYS A 401 -11.63 9.72 -23.19
CA LYS A 401 -10.88 9.66 -24.46
C LYS A 401 -9.40 9.29 -24.32
N TRP A 402 -8.80 9.42 -23.13
CA TRP A 402 -7.40 9.04 -22.92
C TRP A 402 -7.22 7.54 -22.74
N ILE A 403 -8.24 6.84 -22.23
CA ILE A 403 -8.11 5.43 -21.83
C ILE A 403 -9.04 4.47 -22.57
N MET A 404 -10.12 4.95 -23.21
CA MET A 404 -11.13 4.08 -23.84
C MET A 404 -10.53 3.06 -24.81
N ASP A 405 -9.55 3.47 -25.62
CA ASP A 405 -8.91 2.60 -26.62
C ASP A 405 -8.06 1.48 -25.99
N MET A 406 -7.66 1.63 -24.73
CA MET A 406 -6.84 0.66 -24.01
C MET A 406 -7.66 -0.27 -23.12
N LEU A 407 -8.87 0.13 -22.70
CA LEU A 407 -9.74 -0.69 -21.85
C LEU A 407 -10.01 -2.10 -22.42
N PRO A 408 -10.22 -2.30 -23.74
CA PRO A 408 -10.40 -3.65 -24.28
C PRO A 408 -9.24 -4.61 -23.99
N LYS A 409 -8.02 -4.08 -23.83
CA LYS A 409 -6.82 -4.88 -23.51
C LYS A 409 -6.90 -5.57 -22.16
N ILE A 410 -7.68 -5.02 -21.21
CA ILE A 410 -7.84 -5.62 -19.87
C ILE A 410 -8.48 -7.00 -19.96
N ASN A 411 -9.44 -7.17 -20.88
CA ASN A 411 -10.23 -8.39 -21.04
C ASN A 411 -9.68 -9.35 -22.11
N SER A 412 -8.84 -8.87 -23.03
CA SER A 412 -8.29 -9.68 -24.13
C SER A 412 -6.95 -10.37 -23.82
N VAL A 413 -6.51 -10.38 -22.56
CA VAL A 413 -5.23 -10.99 -22.19
C VAL A 413 -5.31 -12.52 -22.21
N ASP A 414 -4.53 -13.15 -23.09
CA ASP A 414 -4.31 -14.60 -23.07
C ASP A 414 -3.13 -14.97 -22.17
N ILE A 415 -3.45 -15.36 -20.94
CA ILE A 415 -2.45 -15.68 -19.91
C ILE A 415 -1.64 -16.93 -20.27
N GLN A 416 -2.21 -17.90 -20.99
CA GLN A 416 -1.50 -19.13 -21.35
C GLN A 416 -0.36 -18.85 -22.32
N ARG A 417 -0.60 -17.93 -23.26
CA ARG A 417 0.39 -17.53 -24.25
C ARG A 417 1.57 -16.76 -23.62
N LEU A 418 1.31 -15.96 -22.59
CA LEU A 418 2.36 -15.25 -21.83
C LEU A 418 3.36 -16.17 -21.12
N CYS A 419 2.98 -17.44 -20.88
CA CYS A 419 3.80 -18.45 -20.22
C CYS A 419 4.38 -19.48 -21.21
N GLY A 420 4.42 -19.16 -22.51
CA GLY A 420 4.95 -20.09 -23.51
C GLY A 420 4.10 -21.35 -23.74
N GLY A 421 2.83 -21.35 -23.32
CA GLY A 421 1.83 -22.37 -23.68
C GLY A 421 1.92 -23.72 -22.94
N LYS A 422 2.79 -23.87 -21.94
CA LYS A 422 2.99 -25.16 -21.24
C LYS A 422 2.08 -25.37 -20.04
N ILE A 423 1.54 -24.30 -19.46
CA ILE A 423 0.70 -24.37 -18.27
C ILE A 423 -0.76 -24.58 -18.68
N ARG A 424 -1.30 -25.77 -18.38
CA ARG A 424 -2.76 -25.96 -18.31
C ARG A 424 -3.27 -25.19 -17.10
N VAL A 425 -3.66 -23.94 -17.29
CA VAL A 425 -4.45 -23.21 -16.29
C VAL A 425 -5.70 -24.04 -16.03
N VAL A 426 -5.76 -24.71 -14.88
CA VAL A 426 -6.99 -25.36 -14.43
C VAL A 426 -7.99 -24.23 -14.22
N LYS A 427 -9.00 -24.15 -15.09
CA LYS A 427 -10.13 -23.24 -14.91
C LYS A 427 -10.90 -23.68 -13.65
N GLN A 428 -10.44 -23.30 -12.46
CA GLN A 428 -11.31 -23.26 -11.29
C GLN A 428 -12.23 -22.06 -11.46
N GLY A 429 -13.41 -22.28 -12.04
CA GLY A 429 -14.34 -21.17 -12.26
C GLY A 429 -15.56 -21.42 -13.13
N GLN A 430 -15.97 -22.66 -13.40
CA GLN A 430 -17.25 -22.92 -14.08
C GLN A 430 -18.22 -23.84 -13.30
N ASP A 431 -17.78 -24.55 -12.26
CA ASP A 431 -18.67 -25.44 -11.50
C ASP A 431 -19.28 -24.84 -10.22
N ILE A 432 -18.75 -23.73 -9.70
CA ILE A 432 -19.28 -23.10 -8.47
C ILE A 432 -20.64 -22.41 -8.75
N GLY A 433 -20.80 -21.82 -9.95
CA GLY A 433 -22.04 -21.14 -10.33
C GLY A 433 -23.26 -22.06 -10.47
N ASN A 434 -23.07 -23.37 -10.68
CA ASN A 434 -24.17 -24.34 -10.73
C ASN A 434 -24.55 -24.86 -9.34
N ALA A 435 -23.61 -24.91 -8.39
CA ALA A 435 -23.90 -25.28 -7.00
C ALA A 435 -24.70 -24.19 -6.29
N ASP A 436 -24.31 -22.92 -6.46
CA ASP A 436 -25.01 -21.78 -5.85
C ASP A 436 -26.40 -21.55 -6.49
N LYS A 437 -26.55 -21.73 -7.80
CA LYS A 437 -27.87 -21.66 -8.45
C LYS A 437 -28.82 -22.74 -7.95
N ARG A 438 -28.33 -23.98 -7.75
CA ARG A 438 -29.15 -25.06 -7.18
C ARG A 438 -29.51 -24.82 -5.71
N ALA A 439 -28.61 -24.23 -4.92
CA ALA A 439 -28.90 -23.86 -3.53
C ALA A 439 -29.94 -22.73 -3.45
N ILE A 440 -29.83 -21.71 -4.30
CA ILE A 440 -30.78 -20.59 -4.37
C ILE A 440 -32.15 -21.06 -4.86
N GLU A 441 -32.21 -21.94 -5.86
CA GLU A 441 -33.49 -22.53 -6.34
C GLU A 441 -34.14 -23.45 -5.30
N ALA A 442 -33.35 -24.16 -4.49
CA ALA A 442 -33.87 -24.98 -3.39
C ALA A 442 -34.47 -24.12 -2.27
N SER A 443 -33.77 -23.06 -1.83
CA SER A 443 -34.27 -22.13 -0.82
C SER A 443 -35.49 -21.34 -1.28
N GLN A 444 -35.58 -20.98 -2.57
CA GLN A 444 -36.78 -20.33 -3.12
C GLN A 444 -37.99 -21.28 -3.23
N LYS A 445 -37.77 -22.58 -3.43
CA LYS A 445 -38.83 -23.59 -3.40
C LYS A 445 -39.35 -23.86 -1.99
N GLU A 446 -38.48 -23.85 -0.98
CA GLU A 446 -38.88 -23.97 0.43
C GLU A 446 -39.65 -22.73 0.91
N ALA A 447 -39.18 -21.52 0.58
CA ALA A 447 -39.89 -20.28 0.93
C ALA A 447 -41.30 -20.19 0.33
N LYS A 448 -41.48 -20.62 -0.93
CA LYS A 448 -42.82 -20.69 -1.56
C LYS A 448 -43.73 -21.75 -0.93
N LYS A 449 -43.15 -22.82 -0.36
CA LYS A 449 -43.91 -23.88 0.32
C LYS A 449 -44.42 -23.39 1.68
N ASP A 450 -43.61 -22.62 2.40
CA ASP A 450 -43.99 -21.99 3.67
C ASP A 450 -45.04 -20.88 3.49
N GLU A 451 -44.92 -20.04 2.45
CA GLU A 451 -45.95 -19.04 2.13
C GLU A 451 -47.32 -19.67 1.80
N GLY A 452 -47.31 -20.82 1.09
CA GLY A 452 -48.52 -21.60 0.82
C GLY A 452 -49.17 -22.13 2.11
N GLN A 453 -48.37 -22.69 3.02
CA GLN A 453 -48.88 -23.21 4.29
C GLN A 453 -49.41 -22.10 5.22
N VAL A 454 -48.77 -20.94 5.24
CA VAL A 454 -49.22 -19.78 6.02
C VAL A 454 -50.52 -19.21 5.45
N SER A 455 -50.67 -19.16 4.13
CA SER A 455 -51.91 -18.74 3.45
C SER A 455 -53.08 -19.68 3.76
N ASP A 456 -52.86 -20.99 3.71
CA ASP A 456 -53.89 -22.00 4.01
C ASP A 456 -54.28 -22.01 5.49
N ALA A 457 -53.32 -21.81 6.40
CA ALA A 457 -53.60 -21.65 7.83
C ALA A 457 -54.44 -20.39 8.11
N LYS A 458 -54.17 -19.30 7.40
CA LYS A 458 -54.92 -18.03 7.52
C LYS A 458 -56.34 -18.16 6.99
N LYS A 459 -56.56 -18.88 5.87
CA LYS A 459 -57.90 -19.20 5.35
C LYS A 459 -58.71 -20.04 6.35
N ARG A 460 -58.12 -21.11 6.90
CA ARG A 460 -58.78 -21.96 7.92
C ARG A 460 -59.14 -21.18 9.18
N PHE A 461 -58.31 -20.23 9.59
CA PHE A 461 -58.61 -19.35 10.72
C PHE A 461 -59.80 -18.41 10.44
N LEU A 462 -59.85 -17.82 9.24
CA LEU A 462 -60.94 -16.95 8.81
C LEU A 462 -62.27 -17.71 8.65
N GLU A 463 -62.25 -18.95 8.17
CA GLU A 463 -63.43 -19.80 8.10
C GLU A 463 -63.96 -20.17 9.49
N ARG A 464 -63.07 -20.50 10.43
CA ARG A 464 -63.45 -20.76 11.84
C ARG A 464 -64.02 -19.53 12.54
N LYS A 465 -63.58 -18.33 12.16
CA LYS A 465 -64.11 -17.07 12.69
C LYS A 465 -65.52 -16.80 12.16
N LYS A 466 -65.78 -17.08 10.89
CA LYS A 466 -67.12 -16.94 10.26
C LYS A 466 -68.17 -17.93 10.76
N GLN A 467 -67.76 -19.06 11.35
CA GLN A 467 -68.69 -20.03 11.96
C GLN A 467 -69.01 -19.72 13.43
N ARG A 468 -68.38 -18.69 14.01
CA ARG A 468 -68.58 -18.26 15.42
C ARG A 468 -69.34 -16.94 15.56
N GLU A 469 -69.64 -16.29 14.45
CA GLU A 469 -70.65 -15.22 14.30
C GLU A 469 -71.92 -15.86 13.72
#